data_AF-A0A1F9YUN6-F1
#
_entry.id   AF-A0A1F9YUN6-F1
#
_cell.length_a   1.000
_cell.length_b   1.000
_cell.length_c   1.000
_cell.angle_alpha   90.00
_cell.angle_beta   90.00
_cell.angle_gamma   90.00
#
_symmetry.space_group_name_H-M   'P 1'
#
loop_
_entity.id
_entity.type
_entity.pdbx_description
1 polymer ?
#
loop_
_entity_poly.entity_id
_entity_poly.type
_entity_poly.pdbx_seq_one_letter_code
_entity_poly.pdbx_strand_id
1 'polypeptide(L)'
;MTPPQQVQISTSKSPTDNDLANYARAYIGAYLSAVRQENPDHIPKFAQEHPYAVEVCLMPNQCFVMLFEKSENSSISVTKQDWEYVNGRVMSGLSYLVTVYPHEGFHLKDASYRGKRDAVRDIRVFENSDLVDATRQLERLLTELADVSKWNKNPINMAELAMTKLGAIKHEVMRAGPSVDFMSMVEGLKNYKSAPDAPPFDPTVVEMIATVEKDFKDLGDVVEKSKTQDARIEELQMSLKSELEDFKAAVDKKMAKGLAVVLTTADRKIDKAVGTLAQDLNQKSSEISAFIAQKQQEPEVEVDLEPLESKISTLSEEIVELKRESESWDKRQIDLTPLESKIDGLSKEIIIMKHDNELRDKRQVDLTPLEPKIEGLSAEITAVVEQLDRFQALMVDQLRSDIVRLGEKAKSLEDYLIATTSARKVVNKR
;
A
#
# COMPACT_ATOMS: atom_id res chain seq x y z
N MET A 1 -4.63 27.33 -53.93
CA MET A 1 -4.72 28.40 -52.92
C MET A 1 -6.12 28.36 -52.36
N THR A 2 -6.29 27.69 -51.23
CA THR A 2 -7.56 27.53 -50.52
C THR A 2 -7.78 28.79 -49.67
N PRO A 3 -8.97 29.40 -49.62
CA PRO A 3 -9.20 30.57 -48.80
C PRO A 3 -9.08 30.20 -47.31
N PRO A 4 -8.61 31.11 -46.45
CA PRO A 4 -8.61 30.88 -45.01
C PRO A 4 -10.06 30.74 -44.53
N GLN A 5 -10.33 29.64 -43.83
CA GLN A 5 -11.59 29.42 -43.13
C GLN A 5 -11.76 30.53 -42.10
N GLN A 6 -12.77 31.38 -42.31
CA GLN A 6 -13.28 32.28 -41.28
C GLN A 6 -13.77 31.42 -40.12
N VAL A 7 -13.04 31.48 -39.00
CA VAL A 7 -13.54 31.02 -37.71
C VAL A 7 -14.77 31.87 -37.41
N GLN A 8 -15.95 31.25 -37.51
CA GLN A 8 -17.20 31.86 -37.08
C GLN A 8 -17.10 32.08 -35.57
N ILE A 9 -16.86 33.33 -35.16
CA ILE A 9 -17.10 33.78 -33.80
C ILE A 9 -18.61 33.67 -33.60
N SER A 10 -19.03 32.61 -32.90
CA SER A 10 -20.41 32.41 -32.50
C SER A 10 -20.87 33.64 -31.72
N THR A 11 -21.88 34.32 -32.25
CA THR A 11 -22.57 35.41 -31.60
C THR A 11 -23.01 34.97 -30.20
N SER A 12 -22.64 35.76 -29.18
CA SER A 12 -22.92 35.50 -27.76
C SER A 12 -24.42 35.46 -27.50
N LYS A 13 -25.01 34.27 -27.61
CA LYS A 13 -26.41 34.03 -27.28
C LYS A 13 -26.51 33.92 -25.75
N SER A 14 -27.30 34.79 -25.12
CA SER A 14 -27.62 34.66 -23.69
C SER A 14 -28.26 33.29 -23.43
N PRO A 15 -27.97 32.65 -22.27
CA PRO A 15 -28.53 31.35 -21.93
C PRO A 15 -30.05 31.43 -21.83
N THR A 16 -30.74 30.41 -22.33
CA THR A 16 -32.19 30.27 -22.10
C THR A 16 -32.47 29.71 -20.72
N ASP A 17 -33.70 29.87 -20.23
CA ASP A 17 -34.11 29.30 -18.94
C ASP A 17 -33.93 27.77 -18.91
N ASN A 18 -34.14 27.09 -20.04
CA ASN A 18 -33.90 25.66 -20.15
C ASN A 18 -32.40 25.31 -20.07
N ASP A 19 -31.52 26.14 -20.65
CA ASP A 19 -30.07 25.93 -20.57
C ASP A 19 -29.59 26.05 -19.13
N LEU A 20 -30.07 27.06 -18.40
CA LEU A 20 -29.76 27.28 -16.99
C LEU A 20 -30.27 26.14 -16.10
N ALA A 21 -31.50 25.68 -16.34
CA ALA A 21 -32.05 24.53 -15.61
C ALA A 21 -31.24 23.24 -15.90
N ASN A 22 -30.84 23.02 -17.14
CA ASN A 22 -30.02 21.88 -17.53
C ASN A 22 -28.60 21.97 -16.96
N TYR A 23 -28.03 23.17 -16.89
CA TYR A 23 -26.75 23.42 -16.23
C TYR A 23 -26.81 23.01 -14.76
N ALA A 24 -27.83 23.45 -14.02
CA ALA A 24 -28.00 23.08 -12.62
C ALA A 24 -28.14 21.55 -12.42
N ARG A 25 -28.93 20.87 -13.26
CA ARG A 25 -29.05 19.39 -13.24
C ARG A 25 -27.71 18.71 -13.48
N ALA A 26 -27.00 19.13 -14.53
CA ALA A 26 -25.73 18.55 -14.92
C ALA A 26 -24.65 18.78 -13.85
N TYR A 27 -24.60 19.97 -13.25
CA TYR A 27 -23.70 20.31 -12.15
C TYR A 27 -23.95 19.39 -10.94
N ILE A 28 -25.19 19.30 -10.45
CA ILE A 28 -25.54 18.45 -9.30
C ILE A 28 -25.22 16.98 -9.60
N GLY A 29 -25.64 16.49 -10.77
CA GLY A 29 -25.42 15.10 -11.17
C GLY A 29 -23.93 14.76 -11.23
N ALA A 30 -23.11 15.65 -11.81
CA ALA A 30 -21.67 15.46 -11.91
C ALA A 30 -20.98 15.52 -10.55
N TYR A 31 -21.38 16.44 -9.67
CA TYR A 31 -20.84 16.54 -8.31
C TYR A 31 -21.13 15.25 -7.52
N LEU A 32 -22.40 14.82 -7.47
CA LEU A 32 -22.79 13.62 -6.72
C LEU A 32 -22.15 12.36 -7.30
N SER A 33 -22.02 12.27 -8.62
CA SER A 33 -21.33 11.16 -9.28
C SER A 33 -19.84 11.13 -8.89
N ALA A 34 -19.17 12.28 -8.83
CA ALA A 34 -17.77 12.36 -8.43
C ALA A 34 -17.58 11.93 -6.97
N VAL A 35 -18.42 12.41 -6.05
CA VAL A 35 -18.38 11.98 -4.64
C VAL A 35 -18.60 10.48 -4.49
N ARG A 36 -19.54 9.89 -5.23
CA ARG A 36 -19.75 8.43 -5.21
C ARG A 36 -18.57 7.64 -5.79
N GLN A 37 -17.91 8.19 -6.80
CA GLN A 37 -16.77 7.55 -7.46
C GLN A 37 -15.52 7.57 -6.60
N GLU A 38 -15.21 8.71 -5.98
CA GLU A 38 -14.07 8.85 -5.06
C GLU A 38 -14.32 8.12 -3.73
N ASN A 39 -15.59 7.93 -3.34
CA ASN A 39 -16.01 7.25 -2.11
C ASN A 39 -15.22 7.71 -0.86
N PRO A 40 -15.23 9.02 -0.56
CA PRO A 40 -14.45 9.56 0.55
C PRO A 40 -15.00 9.08 1.89
N ASP A 41 -14.11 8.90 2.87
CA ASP A 41 -14.50 8.55 4.25
C ASP A 41 -15.49 9.57 4.84
N HIS A 42 -15.35 10.83 4.43
CA HIS A 42 -16.17 11.95 4.87
C HIS A 42 -16.87 12.58 3.67
N ILE A 43 -18.17 12.33 3.56
CA ILE A 43 -18.99 12.84 2.45
C ILE A 43 -19.13 14.37 2.59
N PRO A 44 -18.85 15.18 1.55
CA PRO A 44 -19.03 16.63 1.62
C PRO A 44 -20.46 17.04 1.97
N LYS A 45 -20.65 18.12 2.75
CA LYS A 45 -21.97 18.62 3.17
C LYS A 45 -22.94 18.81 2.00
N PHE A 46 -22.44 19.28 0.85
CA PHE A 46 -23.27 19.43 -0.35
C PHE A 46 -23.87 18.10 -0.82
N ALA A 47 -23.15 16.98 -0.72
CA ALA A 47 -23.69 15.67 -1.05
C ALA A 47 -24.58 15.10 0.08
N GLN A 48 -24.31 15.44 1.34
CA GLN A 48 -25.10 14.98 2.49
C GLN A 48 -26.51 15.60 2.54
N GLU A 49 -26.65 16.89 2.22
CA GLU A 49 -27.92 17.61 2.34
C GLU A 49 -28.84 17.48 1.11
N HIS A 50 -28.40 16.76 0.08
CA HIS A 50 -29.23 16.45 -1.09
C HIS A 50 -30.47 15.63 -0.67
N PRO A 51 -31.69 15.94 -1.16
CA PRO A 51 -32.00 16.78 -2.32
C PRO A 51 -32.17 18.29 -2.02
N TYR A 52 -32.02 19.10 -3.08
CA TYR A 52 -32.13 20.56 -3.02
C TYR A 52 -33.29 21.11 -3.85
N ALA A 53 -33.90 22.17 -3.33
CA ALA A 53 -34.60 23.16 -4.14
C ALA A 53 -33.56 24.16 -4.65
N VAL A 54 -33.42 24.26 -5.96
CA VAL A 54 -32.43 25.11 -6.62
C VAL A 54 -33.12 26.26 -7.32
N GLU A 55 -32.74 27.49 -6.99
CA GLU A 55 -33.14 28.68 -7.73
C GLU A 55 -31.93 29.21 -8.51
N VAL A 56 -32.04 29.23 -9.84
CA VAL A 56 -31.01 29.78 -10.72
C VAL A 56 -31.40 31.20 -11.10
N CYS A 57 -30.65 32.20 -10.61
CA CYS A 57 -30.90 33.61 -10.92
C CYS A 57 -29.93 34.08 -12.01
N LEU A 58 -30.46 34.49 -13.17
CA LEU A 58 -29.67 35.16 -14.20
C LEU A 58 -29.53 36.66 -13.88
N MET A 59 -28.29 37.14 -13.81
CA MET A 59 -27.96 38.50 -13.40
C MET A 59 -27.78 39.45 -14.60
N PRO A 60 -27.90 40.77 -14.41
CA PRO A 60 -27.82 41.75 -15.51
C PRO A 60 -26.50 41.73 -16.29
N ASN A 61 -25.40 41.34 -15.66
CA ASN A 61 -24.08 41.24 -16.30
C ASN A 61 -23.82 39.88 -16.97
N GLN A 62 -24.88 39.09 -17.24
CA GLN A 62 -24.82 37.74 -17.80
C GLN A 62 -24.17 36.68 -16.88
N CYS A 63 -23.77 37.06 -15.65
CA CYS A 63 -23.47 36.07 -14.62
C CYS A 63 -24.77 35.36 -14.23
N PHE A 64 -24.68 34.14 -13.72
CA PHE A 64 -25.82 33.54 -13.03
C PHE A 64 -25.36 32.89 -11.74
N VAL A 65 -26.28 32.83 -10.77
CA VAL A 65 -26.03 32.21 -9.47
C VAL A 65 -27.02 31.09 -9.26
N MET A 66 -26.57 30.00 -8.65
CA MET A 66 -27.42 28.90 -8.22
C MET A 66 -27.50 28.93 -6.70
N LEU A 67 -28.70 29.16 -6.19
CA LEU A 67 -29.03 29.17 -4.77
C LEU A 67 -29.56 27.79 -4.41
N PHE A 68 -28.94 27.14 -3.42
CA PHE A 68 -29.36 25.81 -2.97
C PHE A 68 -29.97 25.91 -1.59
N GLU A 69 -31.19 25.39 -1.47
CA GLU A 69 -31.85 25.18 -0.19
C GLU A 69 -32.18 23.71 -0.02
N LYS A 70 -31.92 23.21 1.19
CA LYS A 70 -32.32 21.86 1.56
C LYS A 70 -33.83 21.70 1.42
N SER A 71 -34.24 20.65 0.71
CA SER A 71 -35.65 20.36 0.41
C SER A 71 -35.89 18.85 0.51
N GLU A 72 -37.14 18.43 0.70
CA GLU A 72 -37.50 17.01 0.64
C GLU A 72 -37.48 16.48 -0.80
N ASN A 73 -37.69 17.37 -1.78
CA ASN A 73 -37.76 17.02 -3.20
C ASN A 73 -36.79 17.88 -4.02
N SER A 74 -36.20 17.29 -5.04
CA SER A 74 -35.38 18.04 -6.00
C SER A 74 -36.27 18.88 -6.90
N SER A 75 -36.08 20.21 -6.86
CA SER A 75 -36.74 21.15 -7.76
C SER A 75 -35.72 22.14 -8.30
N ILE A 76 -35.95 22.60 -9.53
CA ILE A 76 -35.11 23.60 -10.18
C ILE A 76 -36.03 24.65 -10.78
N SER A 77 -35.90 25.89 -10.31
CA SER A 77 -36.54 27.06 -10.87
C SER A 77 -35.49 27.99 -11.46
N VAL A 78 -35.88 28.71 -12.52
CA VAL A 78 -35.03 29.75 -13.11
C VAL A 78 -35.79 31.06 -13.00
N THR A 79 -35.17 32.05 -12.39
CA THR A 79 -35.77 33.36 -12.13
C THR A 79 -34.83 34.46 -12.61
N LYS A 80 -35.42 35.61 -12.91
CA LYS A 80 -34.67 36.83 -13.22
C LYS A 80 -34.83 37.74 -12.02
N GLN A 81 -33.78 37.85 -11.23
CA GLN A 81 -33.77 38.56 -9.96
C GLN A 81 -32.64 39.58 -9.94
N ASP A 82 -32.72 40.53 -9.02
CA ASP A 82 -31.68 41.53 -8.80
C ASP A 82 -30.69 41.11 -7.71
N TRP A 83 -29.65 41.92 -7.54
CA TRP A 83 -28.62 41.69 -6.53
C TRP A 83 -29.16 41.81 -5.09
N GLU A 84 -30.21 42.61 -4.88
CA GLU A 84 -30.82 42.78 -3.56
C GLU A 84 -31.53 41.51 -3.11
N TYR A 85 -32.27 40.88 -4.02
CA TYR A 85 -32.88 39.58 -3.80
C TYR A 85 -31.84 38.51 -3.45
N VAL A 86 -30.80 38.35 -4.28
CA VAL A 86 -29.75 37.34 -4.05
C VAL A 86 -29.05 37.56 -2.71
N ASN A 87 -28.72 38.80 -2.36
CA ASN A 87 -28.15 39.14 -1.06
C ASN A 87 -29.12 38.83 0.09
N GLY A 88 -30.41 39.16 -0.05
CA GLY A 88 -31.44 38.81 0.93
C GLY A 88 -31.53 37.30 1.17
N ARG A 89 -31.41 36.50 0.10
CA ARG A 89 -31.40 35.04 0.19
C ARG A 89 -30.16 34.51 0.91
N VAL A 90 -28.98 35.02 0.56
CA VAL A 90 -27.74 34.68 1.28
C VAL A 90 -27.86 34.99 2.78
N MET A 91 -28.38 36.18 3.12
CA MET A 91 -28.60 36.59 4.51
C MET A 91 -29.66 35.76 5.25
N SER A 92 -30.62 35.18 4.52
CA SER A 92 -31.64 34.28 5.09
C SER A 92 -31.12 32.89 5.46
N GLY A 93 -29.89 32.53 5.03
CA GLY A 93 -29.25 31.27 5.35
C GLY A 93 -29.44 30.19 4.28
N LEU A 94 -28.69 30.28 3.18
CA LEU A 94 -28.64 29.25 2.14
C LEU A 94 -27.79 28.05 2.59
N SER A 95 -28.16 26.85 2.11
CA SER A 95 -27.33 25.64 2.28
C SER A 95 -26.05 25.73 1.44
N TYR A 96 -26.17 26.18 0.19
CA TYR A 96 -25.02 26.29 -0.71
C TYR A 96 -25.23 27.37 -1.78
N LEU A 97 -24.12 27.89 -2.32
CA LEU A 97 -24.10 28.90 -3.36
C LEU A 97 -23.09 28.53 -4.44
N VAL A 98 -23.50 28.61 -5.70
CA VAL A 98 -22.58 28.48 -6.85
C VAL A 98 -22.71 29.71 -7.74
N THR A 99 -21.58 30.38 -7.97
CA THR A 99 -21.49 31.60 -8.79
C THR A 99 -20.86 31.29 -10.15
N VAL A 100 -21.56 31.57 -11.25
CA VAL A 100 -21.08 31.29 -12.61
C VAL A 100 -20.82 32.59 -13.37
N TYR A 101 -19.60 32.74 -13.88
CA TYR A 101 -19.22 33.90 -14.70
C TYR A 101 -19.47 33.63 -16.19
N PRO A 102 -19.71 34.67 -17.01
CA PRO A 102 -19.99 34.51 -18.45
C PRO A 102 -18.91 33.73 -19.21
N HIS A 103 -17.64 33.89 -18.82
CA HIS A 103 -16.51 33.22 -19.46
C HIS A 103 -16.38 31.73 -19.10
N GLU A 104 -17.05 31.27 -18.04
CA GLU A 104 -17.04 29.86 -17.63
C GLU A 104 -17.97 28.99 -18.50
N GLY A 105 -18.84 29.63 -19.29
CA GLY A 105 -19.81 28.94 -20.15
C GLY A 105 -21.05 28.44 -19.40
N PHE A 106 -22.10 28.16 -20.17
CA PHE A 106 -23.40 27.69 -19.65
C PHE A 106 -23.84 26.36 -20.29
N HIS A 107 -22.92 25.63 -20.93
CA HIS A 107 -23.25 24.35 -21.56
C HIS A 107 -23.18 23.19 -20.55
N LEU A 108 -23.81 22.06 -20.89
CA LEU A 108 -23.82 20.86 -20.04
C LEU A 108 -22.41 20.33 -19.74
N LYS A 109 -21.46 20.46 -20.68
CA LYS A 109 -20.07 20.04 -20.49
C LYS A 109 -19.38 20.90 -19.43
N ASP A 110 -19.59 22.22 -19.48
CA ASP A 110 -19.03 23.18 -18.53
C ASP A 110 -19.56 22.90 -17.11
N ALA A 111 -20.88 22.69 -17.00
CA ALA A 111 -21.54 22.29 -15.75
C ALA A 111 -20.96 21.00 -15.17
N SER A 112 -20.77 19.99 -16.03
CA SER A 112 -20.27 18.67 -15.61
C SER A 112 -18.81 18.74 -15.17
N TYR A 113 -17.98 19.47 -15.90
CA TYR A 113 -16.57 19.68 -15.55
C TYR A 113 -16.46 20.41 -14.20
N ARG A 114 -17.23 21.48 -14.03
CA ARG A 114 -17.25 22.26 -12.80
C ARG A 114 -17.75 21.44 -11.61
N GLY A 115 -18.86 20.72 -11.77
CA GLY A 115 -19.42 19.88 -10.70
C GLY A 115 -18.42 18.86 -10.19
N LYS A 116 -17.69 18.19 -11.09
CA LYS A 116 -16.60 17.27 -10.72
C LYS A 116 -15.45 17.98 -10.00
N ARG A 117 -15.01 19.12 -10.53
CA ARG A 117 -13.90 19.90 -9.95
C ARG A 117 -14.23 20.36 -8.52
N ASP A 118 -15.43 20.89 -8.32
CA ASP A 118 -15.86 21.40 -7.02
C ASP A 118 -16.04 20.24 -6.03
N ALA A 119 -16.52 19.07 -6.46
CA ALA A 119 -16.56 17.86 -5.63
C ALA A 119 -15.17 17.41 -5.16
N VAL A 120 -14.20 17.28 -6.08
CA VAL A 120 -12.82 16.89 -5.73
C VAL A 120 -12.18 17.91 -4.81
N ARG A 121 -12.41 19.21 -5.04
CA ARG A 121 -11.93 20.27 -4.15
C ARG A 121 -12.51 20.09 -2.75
N ASP A 122 -13.81 19.91 -2.62
CA ASP A 122 -14.46 19.82 -1.32
C ASP A 122 -14.01 18.56 -0.56
N ILE A 123 -13.88 17.42 -1.24
CA ILE A 123 -13.32 16.18 -0.69
C ILE A 123 -11.91 16.44 -0.13
N ARG A 124 -11.02 17.00 -0.95
CA ARG A 124 -9.65 17.31 -0.53
C ARG A 124 -9.61 18.31 0.61
N VAL A 125 -10.46 19.32 0.63
CA VAL A 125 -10.50 20.30 1.71
C VAL A 125 -10.93 19.61 3.02
N PHE A 126 -11.88 18.68 2.97
CA PHE A 126 -12.26 17.88 4.13
C PHE A 126 -11.11 16.98 4.61
N GLU A 127 -10.48 16.25 3.69
CA GLU A 127 -9.35 15.35 3.97
C GLU A 127 -8.10 16.08 4.49
N ASN A 128 -7.87 17.32 4.05
CA ASN A 128 -6.73 18.13 4.47
C ASN A 128 -7.03 19.08 5.65
N SER A 129 -8.28 19.13 6.14
CA SER A 129 -8.65 20.00 7.27
C SER A 129 -8.33 19.37 8.62
N ASP A 130 -8.42 20.16 9.69
CA ASP A 130 -8.23 19.83 11.12
C ASP A 130 -9.02 18.59 11.61
N LEU A 131 -9.86 18.01 10.76
CA LEU A 131 -10.55 16.75 10.95
C LEU A 131 -9.60 15.55 11.05
N VAL A 132 -8.47 15.55 10.34
CA VAL A 132 -7.41 14.53 10.51
C VAL A 132 -6.80 14.64 11.90
N ASP A 133 -6.61 15.86 12.40
CA ASP A 133 -6.10 16.11 13.74
C ASP A 133 -7.13 15.78 14.82
N ALA A 134 -8.42 16.05 14.56
CA ALA A 134 -9.52 15.63 15.43
C ALA A 134 -9.66 14.09 15.49
N THR A 135 -9.45 13.40 14.36
CA THR A 135 -9.46 11.94 14.28
C THR A 135 -8.27 11.34 15.05
N ARG A 136 -7.06 11.90 14.91
CA ARG A 136 -5.89 11.53 15.71
C ARG A 136 -6.10 11.79 17.21
N GLN A 137 -6.76 12.89 17.56
CA GLN A 137 -7.11 13.18 18.96
C GLN A 137 -8.12 12.16 19.51
N LEU A 138 -9.07 11.72 18.69
CA LEU A 138 -10.05 10.68 19.04
C LEU A 138 -9.37 9.32 19.25
N GLU A 139 -8.45 8.92 18.36
CA GLU A 139 -7.68 7.67 18.49
C GLU A 139 -6.81 7.64 19.75
N ARG A 140 -6.16 8.78 20.08
CA ARG A 140 -5.43 8.92 21.35
C ARG A 140 -6.36 8.75 22.55
N LEU A 141 -7.56 9.36 22.51
CA LEU A 141 -8.57 9.22 23.54
C LEU A 141 -9.08 7.77 23.67
N LEU A 142 -9.29 7.07 22.56
CA LEU A 142 -9.66 5.65 22.55
C LEU A 142 -8.57 4.76 23.15
N THR A 143 -7.31 5.08 22.88
CA THR A 143 -6.16 4.38 23.48
C THR A 143 -6.06 4.65 24.99
N GLU A 144 -6.28 5.90 25.42
CA GLU A 144 -6.37 6.27 26.85
C GLU A 144 -7.55 5.60 27.57
N LEU A 145 -8.68 5.41 26.88
CA LEU A 145 -9.89 4.73 27.37
C LEU A 145 -9.71 3.20 27.41
N ALA A 146 -8.96 2.60 26.48
CA ALA A 146 -8.69 1.16 26.47
C ALA A 146 -7.78 0.72 27.63
N ASP A 147 -6.98 1.64 28.18
CA ASP A 147 -6.06 1.42 29.30
C ASP A 147 -6.75 1.51 30.68
N VAL A 148 -7.95 0.90 30.79
CA VAL A 148 -8.85 0.94 31.96
C VAL A 148 -8.16 0.46 33.25
N SER A 149 -7.11 -0.37 33.14
CA SER A 149 -6.32 -0.84 34.29
C SER A 149 -5.65 0.29 35.10
N LYS A 150 -5.39 1.45 34.48
CA LYS A 150 -4.83 2.65 35.12
C LYS A 150 -5.88 3.52 35.84
N TRP A 151 -7.18 3.25 35.63
CA TRP A 151 -8.28 4.06 36.15
C TRP A 151 -8.64 3.75 37.62
N ASN A 152 -7.96 2.77 38.22
CA ASN A 152 -8.24 2.18 39.54
C ASN A 152 -8.24 3.15 40.73
N LYS A 153 -7.81 4.41 40.58
CA LYS A 153 -7.77 5.39 41.69
C LYS A 153 -8.87 6.45 41.64
N ASN A 154 -9.44 6.77 40.47
CA ASN A 154 -10.57 7.70 40.38
C ASN A 154 -11.28 7.67 38.99
N PRO A 155 -12.11 6.65 38.71
CA PRO A 155 -12.69 6.43 37.38
C PRO A 155 -13.69 7.51 36.96
N ILE A 156 -14.35 8.18 37.92
CA ILE A 156 -15.35 9.21 37.64
C ILE A 156 -14.68 10.49 37.09
N ASN A 157 -13.62 10.97 37.74
CA ASN A 157 -12.90 12.16 37.26
C ASN A 157 -12.21 11.93 35.90
N MET A 158 -11.76 10.70 35.64
CA MET A 158 -11.17 10.34 34.34
C MET A 158 -12.25 10.23 33.25
N ALA A 159 -13.44 9.73 33.59
CA ALA A 159 -14.59 9.75 32.68
C ALA A 159 -15.05 11.19 32.36
N GLU A 160 -15.10 12.09 33.35
CA GLU A 160 -15.41 13.51 33.14
C GLU A 160 -14.37 14.21 32.26
N LEU A 161 -13.07 13.91 32.48
CA LEU A 161 -11.99 14.43 31.66
C LEU A 161 -12.07 13.91 30.22
N ALA A 162 -12.34 12.62 30.03
CA ALA A 162 -12.53 12.00 28.73
C ALA A 162 -13.75 12.59 28.00
N MET A 163 -14.88 12.76 28.69
CA MET A 163 -16.09 13.41 28.14
C MET A 163 -15.84 14.86 27.73
N THR A 164 -15.04 15.60 28.49
CA THR A 164 -14.67 16.98 28.16
C THR A 164 -13.79 17.04 26.91
N LYS A 165 -12.78 16.16 26.81
CA LYS A 165 -11.94 16.02 25.62
C LYS A 165 -12.76 15.57 24.39
N LEU A 166 -13.70 14.63 24.58
CA LEU A 166 -14.61 14.17 23.52
C LEU A 166 -15.54 15.28 23.04
N GLY A 167 -16.01 16.13 23.96
CA GLY A 167 -16.81 17.31 23.65
C GLY A 167 -16.05 18.32 22.79
N ALA A 168 -14.76 18.56 23.09
CA ALA A 168 -13.89 19.42 22.28
C ALA A 168 -13.68 18.85 20.87
N ILE A 169 -13.38 17.55 20.76
CA ILE A 169 -13.23 16.87 19.45
C ILE A 169 -14.53 16.93 18.65
N LYS A 170 -15.68 16.68 19.29
CA LYS A 170 -17.00 16.80 18.65
C LYS A 170 -17.23 18.20 18.10
N HIS A 171 -16.87 19.24 18.85
CA HIS A 171 -17.00 20.63 18.38
C HIS A 171 -16.03 20.95 17.24
N GLU A 172 -14.81 20.42 17.28
CA GLU A 172 -13.80 20.59 16.21
C GLU A 172 -14.24 19.89 14.92
N VAL A 173 -14.74 18.65 15.02
CA VAL A 173 -15.32 17.90 13.89
C VAL A 173 -16.56 18.59 13.33
N MET A 174 -17.38 19.21 14.18
CA MET A 174 -18.56 19.96 13.72
C MET A 174 -18.21 21.30 13.05
N ARG A 175 -17.08 21.92 13.41
CA ARG A 175 -16.59 23.17 12.80
C ARG A 175 -15.68 22.93 11.60
N ALA A 176 -15.08 21.75 11.47
CA ALA A 176 -14.26 21.36 10.34
C ALA A 176 -15.10 21.30 9.06
N GLY A 177 -14.77 22.19 8.13
CA GLY A 177 -15.40 22.33 6.84
C GLY A 177 -15.11 23.73 6.27
N PRO A 178 -15.13 23.90 4.94
CA PRO A 178 -14.87 25.21 4.34
C PRO A 178 -15.94 26.21 4.80
N SER A 179 -15.54 27.27 5.52
CA SER A 179 -16.40 28.43 5.75
C SER A 179 -16.43 29.26 4.47
N VAL A 180 -17.46 29.07 3.66
CA VAL A 180 -17.65 29.82 2.41
C VAL A 180 -18.35 31.13 2.73
N ASP A 181 -17.69 32.25 2.48
CA ASP A 181 -18.31 33.57 2.58
C ASP A 181 -19.13 33.86 1.30
N PHE A 182 -20.40 33.48 1.35
CA PHE A 182 -21.35 33.71 0.26
C PHE A 182 -21.52 35.20 -0.08
N MET A 183 -21.37 36.12 0.87
CA MET A 183 -21.51 37.55 0.60
C MET A 183 -20.36 38.04 -0.28
N SER A 184 -19.12 37.67 0.06
CA SER A 184 -17.94 37.97 -0.77
C SER A 184 -18.05 37.39 -2.18
N MET A 185 -18.63 36.19 -2.33
CA MET A 185 -18.86 35.58 -3.65
C MET A 185 -19.85 36.37 -4.50
N VAL A 186 -20.97 36.82 -3.93
CA VAL A 186 -21.98 37.62 -4.65
C VAL A 186 -21.43 39.00 -5.02
N GLU A 187 -20.64 39.61 -4.12
CA GLU A 187 -19.99 40.90 -4.39
C GLU A 187 -18.96 40.80 -5.54
N GLY A 188 -18.22 39.69 -5.61
CA GLY A 188 -17.35 39.37 -6.73
C GLY A 188 -18.10 39.31 -8.07
N LEU A 189 -19.26 38.64 -8.11
CA LEU A 189 -20.10 38.60 -9.32
C LEU A 189 -20.63 39.98 -9.70
N LYS A 190 -21.10 40.77 -8.73
CA LYS A 190 -21.66 42.11 -8.97
C LYS A 190 -20.64 43.04 -9.61
N ASN A 191 -19.38 42.92 -9.20
CA ASN A 191 -18.29 43.75 -9.69
C ASN A 191 -17.68 43.26 -11.02
N TYR A 192 -18.14 42.12 -11.54
CA TYR A 192 -17.67 41.60 -12.81
C TYR A 192 -18.13 42.48 -13.98
N LYS A 193 -17.16 43.10 -14.65
CA LYS A 193 -17.36 43.87 -15.88
C LYS A 193 -17.11 42.96 -17.07
N SER A 194 -18.17 42.50 -17.73
CA SER A 194 -18.07 41.86 -19.04
C SER A 194 -17.33 42.83 -19.97
N ALA A 195 -16.16 42.43 -20.46
CA ALA A 195 -15.33 43.28 -21.31
C ALA A 195 -16.16 43.78 -22.52
N PRO A 196 -15.98 45.05 -22.96
CA PRO A 196 -16.61 45.50 -24.19
C PRO A 196 -16.03 44.69 -25.36
N ASP A 197 -16.87 44.32 -26.33
CA ASP A 197 -16.52 43.58 -27.55
C ASP A 197 -15.13 44.01 -28.04
N ALA A 198 -14.14 43.12 -27.84
CA ALA A 198 -12.75 43.45 -28.06
C ALA A 198 -12.51 43.67 -29.57
N PRO A 199 -11.69 44.66 -29.97
CA PRO A 199 -11.20 44.72 -31.34
C PRO A 199 -10.47 43.41 -31.67
N PRO A 200 -10.40 43.00 -32.95
CA PRO A 200 -9.83 41.72 -33.34
C PRO A 200 -8.44 41.58 -32.74
N PHE A 201 -8.25 40.53 -31.94
CA PHE A 201 -6.99 40.23 -31.27
C PHE A 201 -5.86 40.23 -32.28
N ASP A 202 -4.72 40.80 -31.90
CA ASP A 202 -3.50 40.76 -32.70
C ASP A 202 -3.22 39.29 -33.07
N PRO A 203 -3.10 38.93 -34.36
CA PRO A 203 -2.89 37.55 -34.80
C PRO A 203 -1.68 36.89 -34.12
N THR A 204 -0.69 37.69 -33.71
CA THR A 204 0.48 37.22 -32.94
C THR A 204 0.09 36.69 -31.56
N VAL A 205 -0.88 37.32 -30.89
CA VAL A 205 -1.39 36.88 -29.59
C VAL A 205 -2.22 35.61 -29.72
N VAL A 206 -3.00 35.50 -30.80
CA VAL A 206 -3.77 34.29 -31.12
C VAL A 206 -2.83 33.10 -31.38
N GLU A 207 -1.74 33.31 -32.10
CA GLU A 207 -0.73 32.29 -32.38
C GLU A 207 0.04 31.87 -31.12
N MET A 208 0.35 32.82 -30.23
CA MET A 208 0.93 32.51 -28.92
C MET A 208 -0.03 31.70 -28.04
N ILE A 209 -1.33 32.04 -28.02
CA ILE A 209 -2.34 31.29 -27.27
C ILE A 209 -2.51 29.88 -27.85
N ALA A 210 -2.54 29.74 -29.18
CA ALA A 210 -2.63 28.43 -29.83
C ALA A 210 -1.39 27.56 -29.54
N THR A 211 -0.22 28.16 -29.42
CA THR A 211 1.01 27.46 -29.02
C THR A 211 0.93 27.00 -27.56
N VAL A 212 0.47 27.86 -26.66
CA VAL A 212 0.28 27.51 -25.25
C VAL A 212 -0.79 26.41 -25.07
N GLU A 213 -1.89 26.49 -25.82
CA GLU A 213 -2.95 25.47 -25.81
C GLU A 213 -2.41 24.10 -26.28
N LYS A 214 -1.54 24.10 -27.31
CA LYS A 214 -0.84 22.91 -27.76
C LYS A 214 0.10 22.35 -26.68
N ASP A 215 0.89 23.20 -26.04
CA ASP A 215 1.82 22.79 -24.98
C ASP A 215 1.07 22.18 -23.79
N PHE A 216 -0.09 22.75 -23.41
CA PHE A 216 -0.95 22.17 -22.36
C PHE A 216 -1.57 20.83 -22.76
N LYS A 217 -1.92 20.67 -24.04
CA LYS A 217 -2.41 19.39 -24.56
C LYS A 217 -1.34 18.32 -24.53
N ASP A 218 -0.13 18.65 -24.97
CA ASP A 218 1.02 17.74 -24.96
C ASP A 218 1.38 17.33 -23.52
N LEU A 219 1.28 18.27 -22.55
CA LEU A 219 1.43 17.97 -21.13
C LEU A 219 0.34 17.03 -20.61
N GLY A 220 -0.92 17.22 -21.03
CA GLY A 220 -2.03 16.33 -20.72
C GLY A 220 -1.79 14.89 -21.18
N ASP A 221 -1.28 14.72 -22.40
CA ASP A 221 -0.95 13.41 -22.97
C ASP A 221 0.19 12.71 -22.20
N VAL A 222 1.16 13.47 -21.70
CA VAL A 222 2.23 12.94 -20.84
C VAL A 222 1.67 12.48 -19.50
N VAL A 223 0.74 13.22 -18.90
CA VAL A 223 0.08 12.84 -17.64
C VAL A 223 -0.75 11.57 -17.82
N GLU A 224 -1.49 11.42 -18.93
CA GLU A 224 -2.20 10.16 -19.21
C GLU A 224 -1.24 8.99 -19.37
N LYS A 225 -0.14 9.16 -20.10
CA LYS A 225 0.89 8.12 -20.23
C LYS A 225 1.47 7.72 -18.87
N SER A 226 1.74 8.68 -18.00
CA SER A 226 2.20 8.41 -16.62
C SER A 226 1.21 7.54 -15.86
N LYS A 227 -0.09 7.85 -15.90
CA LYS A 227 -1.13 7.03 -15.24
C LYS A 227 -1.17 5.61 -15.79
N THR A 228 -1.01 5.43 -17.10
CA THR A 228 -0.96 4.07 -17.69
C THR A 228 0.30 3.30 -17.30
N GLN A 229 1.41 3.98 -17.05
CA GLN A 229 2.63 3.36 -16.54
C GLN A 229 2.47 2.95 -15.08
N ASP A 230 1.85 3.77 -14.23
CA ASP A 230 1.55 3.42 -12.83
C ASP A 230 0.70 2.15 -12.75
N ALA A 231 -0.34 2.03 -13.58
CA ALA A 231 -1.17 0.82 -13.64
C ALA A 231 -0.37 -0.44 -14.05
N ARG A 232 0.58 -0.31 -15.00
CA ARG A 232 1.47 -1.42 -15.38
C ARG A 232 2.43 -1.81 -14.27
N ILE A 233 2.92 -0.85 -13.49
CA ILE A 233 3.79 -1.10 -12.33
C ILE A 233 3.02 -1.89 -11.28
N GLU A 234 1.77 -1.52 -11.02
CA GLU A 234 0.90 -2.23 -10.06
C GLU A 234 0.63 -3.67 -10.51
N GLU A 235 0.36 -3.89 -11.80
CA GLU A 235 0.19 -5.23 -12.39
C GLU A 235 1.47 -6.08 -12.24
N LEU A 236 2.65 -5.51 -12.54
CA LEU A 236 3.93 -6.19 -12.37
C LEU A 236 4.21 -6.54 -10.90
N GLN A 237 3.87 -5.66 -9.96
CA GLN A 237 4.01 -5.92 -8.53
C GLN A 237 3.10 -7.06 -8.07
N MET A 238 1.86 -7.14 -8.57
CA MET A 238 0.97 -8.25 -8.28
C MET A 238 1.50 -9.57 -8.86
N SER A 239 1.97 -9.57 -10.11
CA SER A 239 2.58 -10.74 -10.75
C SER A 239 3.78 -11.25 -9.96
N LEU A 240 4.68 -10.36 -9.56
CA LEU A 240 5.88 -10.73 -8.80
C LEU A 240 5.54 -11.31 -7.43
N LYS A 241 4.54 -10.76 -6.73
CA LYS A 241 4.07 -11.33 -5.45
C LYS A 241 3.51 -12.74 -5.64
N SER A 242 2.70 -12.96 -6.68
CA SER A 242 2.16 -14.29 -7.00
C SER A 242 3.27 -15.29 -7.31
N GLU A 243 4.24 -14.93 -8.16
CA GLU A 243 5.36 -15.81 -8.51
C GLU A 243 6.22 -16.14 -7.28
N LEU A 244 6.40 -15.20 -6.36
CA LEU A 244 7.15 -15.41 -5.13
C LEU A 244 6.41 -16.39 -4.18
N GLU A 245 5.09 -16.28 -4.07
CA GLU A 245 4.26 -17.20 -3.30
C GLU A 245 4.28 -18.61 -3.90
N ASP A 246 4.18 -18.74 -5.22
CA ASP A 246 4.28 -20.01 -5.93
C ASP A 246 5.66 -20.66 -5.76
N PHE A 247 6.72 -19.87 -5.86
CA PHE A 247 8.09 -20.33 -5.60
C PHE A 247 8.24 -20.83 -4.17
N LYS A 248 7.76 -20.06 -3.18
CA LYS A 248 7.78 -20.46 -1.77
C LYS A 248 7.05 -21.78 -1.56
N ALA A 249 5.84 -21.92 -2.10
CA ALA A 249 5.05 -23.14 -1.99
C ALA A 249 5.74 -24.35 -2.66
N ALA A 250 6.42 -24.14 -3.79
CA ALA A 250 7.18 -25.17 -4.48
C ALA A 250 8.40 -25.63 -3.68
N VAL A 251 9.11 -24.70 -3.04
CA VAL A 251 10.25 -24.99 -2.15
C VAL A 251 9.77 -25.76 -0.92
N ASP A 252 8.73 -25.29 -0.24
CA ASP A 252 8.16 -25.93 0.95
C ASP A 252 7.71 -27.37 0.63
N LYS A 253 7.05 -27.58 -0.51
CA LYS A 253 6.62 -28.91 -0.96
C LYS A 253 7.79 -29.85 -1.26
N LYS A 254 8.86 -29.36 -1.89
CA LYS A 254 10.06 -30.17 -2.15
C LYS A 254 10.80 -30.49 -0.85
N MET A 255 10.91 -29.53 0.06
CA MET A 255 11.54 -29.70 1.35
C MET A 255 10.78 -30.72 2.22
N ALA A 256 9.45 -30.61 2.31
CA ALA A 256 8.61 -31.55 3.04
C ALA A 256 8.73 -32.98 2.47
N LYS A 257 8.69 -33.13 1.13
CA LYS A 257 8.89 -34.45 0.49
C LYS A 257 10.29 -35.01 0.74
N GLY A 258 11.33 -34.18 0.62
CA GLY A 258 12.71 -34.58 0.87
C GLY A 258 12.90 -35.07 2.31
N LEU A 259 12.43 -34.29 3.29
CA LEU A 259 12.46 -34.65 4.71
C LEU A 259 11.67 -35.94 4.99
N ALA A 260 10.48 -36.10 4.42
CA ALA A 260 9.68 -37.30 4.60
C ALA A 260 10.38 -38.56 4.06
N VAL A 261 11.03 -38.48 2.89
CA VAL A 261 11.79 -39.60 2.33
C VAL A 261 12.99 -39.94 3.20
N VAL A 262 13.72 -38.94 3.69
CA VAL A 262 14.88 -39.15 4.57
C VAL A 262 14.44 -39.80 5.89
N LEU A 263 13.40 -39.28 6.53
CA LEU A 263 12.87 -39.81 7.79
C LEU A 263 12.34 -41.23 7.64
N THR A 264 11.54 -41.51 6.61
CA THR A 264 11.03 -42.88 6.36
C THR A 264 12.14 -43.88 6.04
N THR A 265 13.22 -43.44 5.37
CA THR A 265 14.38 -44.29 5.11
C THR A 265 15.18 -44.54 6.39
N ALA A 266 15.28 -43.53 7.27
CA ALA A 266 15.92 -43.67 8.57
C ALA A 266 15.12 -44.61 9.48
N ASP A 267 13.81 -44.43 9.62
CA ASP A 267 12.93 -45.31 10.40
C ASP A 267 13.02 -46.77 9.93
N ARG A 268 12.98 -47.03 8.62
CA ARG A 268 13.14 -48.39 8.08
C ARG A 268 14.49 -49.02 8.43
N LYS A 269 15.56 -48.23 8.55
CA LYS A 269 16.87 -48.74 8.98
C LYS A 269 16.87 -49.04 10.48
N ILE A 270 16.24 -48.18 11.27
CA ILE A 270 16.08 -48.38 12.72
C ILE A 270 15.25 -49.64 12.99
N ASP A 271 14.08 -49.79 12.37
CA ASP A 271 13.21 -50.95 12.55
C ASP A 271 13.90 -52.26 12.19
N LYS A 272 14.69 -52.29 11.11
CA LYS A 272 15.48 -53.47 10.74
C LYS A 272 16.52 -53.82 11.80
N ALA A 273 17.25 -52.83 12.30
CA ALA A 273 18.26 -53.04 13.33
C ALA A 273 17.64 -53.52 14.66
N VAL A 274 16.50 -52.92 15.05
CA VAL A 274 15.75 -53.31 16.24
C VAL A 274 15.17 -54.72 16.10
N GLY A 275 14.62 -55.07 14.93
CA GLY A 275 14.09 -56.40 14.65
C GLY A 275 15.15 -57.49 14.74
N THR A 276 16.35 -57.25 14.19
CA THR A 276 17.48 -58.19 14.32
C THR A 276 17.93 -58.38 15.77
N LEU A 277 17.98 -57.29 16.55
CA LEU A 277 18.35 -57.36 17.97
C LEU A 277 17.31 -58.12 18.80
N ALA A 278 16.03 -57.90 18.54
CA ALA A 278 14.95 -58.58 19.25
C ALA A 278 14.94 -60.10 18.97
N GLN A 279 15.24 -60.49 17.72
CA GLN A 279 15.32 -61.90 17.34
C GLN A 279 16.49 -62.62 18.05
N ASP A 280 17.67 -61.99 18.08
CA ASP A 280 18.84 -62.51 18.81
C ASP A 280 18.57 -62.68 20.30
N LEU A 281 17.89 -61.70 20.92
CA LEU A 281 17.53 -61.74 22.34
C LEU A 281 16.55 -62.87 22.66
N ASN A 282 15.52 -63.05 21.82
CA ASN A 282 14.54 -64.13 22.02
C ASN A 282 15.17 -65.51 21.83
N GLN A 283 16.09 -65.67 20.88
CA GLN A 283 16.78 -66.93 20.66
C GLN A 283 17.64 -67.30 21.87
N LYS A 284 18.42 -66.35 22.40
CA LYS A 284 19.18 -66.56 23.65
C LYS A 284 18.29 -66.84 24.85
N SER A 285 17.15 -66.17 24.96
CA SER A 285 16.20 -66.44 26.06
C SER A 285 15.60 -67.85 26.00
N SER A 286 15.37 -68.38 24.79
CA SER A 286 14.88 -69.75 24.59
C SER A 286 15.94 -70.78 24.96
N GLU A 287 17.20 -70.53 24.59
CA GLU A 287 18.34 -71.39 24.95
C GLU A 287 18.51 -71.49 26.47
N ILE A 288 18.41 -70.36 27.18
CA ILE A 288 18.48 -70.30 28.64
C ILE A 288 17.31 -71.06 29.29
N SER A 289 16.10 -70.93 28.75
CA SER A 289 14.92 -71.60 29.31
C SER A 289 14.98 -73.12 29.14
N ALA A 290 15.48 -73.61 28.00
CA ALA A 290 15.67 -75.05 27.75
C ALA A 290 16.69 -75.67 28.72
N PHE A 291 17.77 -74.94 29.01
CA PHE A 291 18.80 -75.36 29.96
C PHE A 291 18.26 -75.50 31.40
N ILE A 292 17.39 -74.57 31.83
CA ILE A 292 16.80 -74.61 33.18
C ILE A 292 15.80 -75.76 33.34
N ALA A 293 15.01 -76.06 32.30
CA ALA A 293 14.04 -77.17 32.33
C ALA A 293 14.74 -78.54 32.43
N GLN A 294 15.89 -78.71 31.78
CA GLN A 294 16.68 -79.95 31.84
C GLN A 294 17.26 -80.21 33.24
N LYS A 295 17.49 -79.16 34.03
CA LYS A 295 18.05 -79.25 35.39
C LYS A 295 17.05 -79.63 36.49
N GLN A 296 15.74 -79.64 36.20
CA GLN A 296 14.69 -79.92 37.21
C GLN A 296 14.19 -81.39 37.23
N GLN A 297 14.74 -82.30 36.41
CA GLN A 297 14.22 -83.67 36.25
C GLN A 297 15.06 -84.81 36.86
N GLU A 298 16.14 -84.56 37.61
CA GLU A 298 16.95 -85.64 38.21
C GLU A 298 16.73 -85.77 39.73
N PRO A 299 16.29 -86.94 40.24
CA PRO A 299 16.23 -87.24 41.67
C PRO A 299 17.52 -87.89 42.22
N GLU A 300 17.66 -87.83 43.55
CA GLU A 300 18.79 -88.26 44.39
C GLU A 300 19.16 -89.77 44.36
N VAL A 301 20.48 -89.99 44.57
CA VAL A 301 21.21 -91.12 45.22
C VAL A 301 22.13 -92.02 44.34
N GLU A 302 23.40 -91.98 44.79
CA GLU A 302 24.60 -92.85 44.70
C GLU A 302 24.72 -93.97 43.65
N VAL A 303 25.91 -94.04 43.00
CA VAL A 303 26.86 -95.19 43.09
C VAL A 303 28.08 -95.00 42.16
N ASP A 304 29.21 -95.54 42.65
CA ASP A 304 30.49 -95.95 42.04
C ASP A 304 31.51 -94.91 41.56
N LEU A 305 32.70 -94.93 42.19
CA LEU A 305 33.80 -93.97 42.00
C LEU A 305 34.88 -94.46 41.02
N GLU A 306 34.94 -95.74 40.65
CA GLU A 306 35.88 -96.24 39.63
C GLU A 306 35.71 -95.61 38.22
N PRO A 307 34.48 -95.40 37.69
CA PRO A 307 34.32 -94.73 36.41
C PRO A 307 34.58 -93.22 36.50
N LEU A 308 34.49 -92.63 37.71
CA LEU A 308 34.83 -91.25 37.97
C LEU A 308 36.35 -91.03 37.96
N GLU A 309 37.15 -91.97 38.46
CA GLU A 309 38.62 -91.86 38.39
C GLU A 309 39.14 -91.96 36.96
N SER A 310 38.57 -92.86 36.12
CA SER A 310 38.92 -92.90 34.70
C SER A 310 38.51 -91.62 33.95
N LYS A 311 37.31 -91.10 34.20
CA LYS A 311 36.86 -89.82 33.64
C LYS A 311 37.67 -88.63 34.13
N ILE A 312 38.11 -88.62 35.38
CA ILE A 312 38.98 -87.57 35.92
C ILE A 312 40.35 -87.63 35.23
N SER A 313 40.87 -88.81 34.91
CA SER A 313 42.10 -88.96 34.12
C SER A 313 41.91 -88.45 32.69
N THR A 314 40.82 -88.80 32.01
CA THR A 314 40.54 -88.34 30.64
C THR A 314 40.25 -86.84 30.60
N LEU A 315 39.48 -86.31 31.55
CA LEU A 315 39.21 -84.87 31.68
C LEU A 315 40.48 -84.11 32.06
N SER A 316 41.42 -84.70 32.80
CA SER A 316 42.70 -84.06 33.09
C SER A 316 43.57 -83.94 31.85
N GLU A 317 43.58 -84.95 30.96
CA GLU A 317 44.25 -84.86 29.66
C GLU A 317 43.56 -83.85 28.74
N GLU A 318 42.22 -83.85 28.70
CA GLU A 318 41.43 -82.92 27.90
C GLU A 318 41.56 -81.46 28.41
N ILE A 319 41.68 -81.25 29.72
CA ILE A 319 42.00 -79.95 30.31
C ILE A 319 43.41 -79.51 29.93
N VAL A 320 44.40 -80.41 29.90
CA VAL A 320 45.77 -80.07 29.45
C VAL A 320 45.78 -79.71 27.96
N GLU A 321 44.96 -80.37 27.14
CA GLU A 321 44.83 -80.10 25.71
C GLU A 321 44.07 -78.79 25.45
N LEU A 322 42.97 -78.53 26.15
CA LEU A 322 42.23 -77.26 26.11
C LEU A 322 43.07 -76.09 26.65
N LYS A 323 43.94 -76.33 27.64
CA LYS A 323 44.86 -75.29 28.14
C LYS A 323 45.94 -74.97 27.11
N ARG A 324 46.44 -75.97 26.37
CA ARG A 324 47.32 -75.77 25.21
C ARG A 324 46.61 -75.03 24.06
N GLU A 325 45.35 -75.35 23.81
CA GLU A 325 44.55 -74.68 22.80
C GLU A 325 44.27 -73.22 23.20
N SER A 326 43.92 -72.97 24.46
CA SER A 326 43.75 -71.63 25.06
C SER A 326 45.02 -70.79 24.95
N GLU A 327 46.20 -71.34 25.25
CA GLU A 327 47.48 -70.64 25.07
C GLU A 327 47.81 -70.39 23.57
N SER A 328 47.26 -71.20 22.67
CA SER A 328 47.31 -70.98 21.22
C SER A 328 46.37 -69.85 20.77
N TRP A 329 45.20 -69.73 21.39
CA TRP A 329 44.27 -68.62 21.17
C TRP A 329 44.81 -67.29 21.74
N ASP A 330 45.48 -67.30 22.88
CA ASP A 330 46.15 -66.09 23.43
C ASP A 330 47.33 -65.61 22.57
N LYS A 331 48.00 -66.52 21.84
CA LYS A 331 49.02 -66.16 20.85
C LYS A 331 48.43 -65.70 19.52
N ARG A 332 47.19 -66.06 19.20
CA ARG A 332 46.39 -65.43 18.15
C ARG A 332 45.73 -64.18 18.74
N GLN A 333 46.54 -63.18 19.11
CA GLN A 333 46.01 -61.83 19.22
C GLN A 333 45.33 -61.54 17.89
N ILE A 334 43.99 -61.48 17.93
CA ILE A 334 43.20 -60.94 16.84
C ILE A 334 43.81 -59.58 16.58
N ASP A 335 44.40 -59.41 15.39
CA ASP A 335 44.97 -58.15 14.99
C ASP A 335 43.82 -57.14 14.95
N LEU A 336 43.69 -56.37 16.03
CA LEU A 336 42.67 -55.34 16.19
C LEU A 336 43.10 -54.06 15.48
N THR A 337 44.32 -53.96 14.94
CA THR A 337 44.76 -52.78 14.19
C THR A 337 43.84 -52.38 13.03
N PRO A 338 43.13 -53.28 12.31
CA PRO A 338 42.15 -52.87 11.30
C PRO A 338 40.91 -52.23 11.93
N LEU A 339 40.50 -52.69 13.10
CA LEU A 339 39.36 -52.17 13.84
C LEU A 339 39.71 -50.87 14.56
N GLU A 340 40.90 -50.77 15.14
CA GLU A 340 41.46 -49.55 15.70
C GLU A 340 41.70 -48.50 14.62
N SER A 341 42.22 -48.88 13.45
CA SER A 341 42.32 -48.02 12.26
C SER A 341 40.95 -47.51 11.80
N LYS A 342 39.92 -48.37 11.85
CA LYS A 342 38.56 -47.99 11.46
C LYS A 342 37.88 -47.11 12.52
N ILE A 343 38.14 -47.34 13.80
CA ILE A 343 37.68 -46.49 14.90
C ILE A 343 38.39 -45.14 14.85
N ASP A 344 39.68 -45.11 14.55
CA ASP A 344 40.46 -43.87 14.42
C ASP A 344 40.06 -43.09 13.16
N GLY A 345 39.76 -43.80 12.05
CA GLY A 345 39.17 -43.23 10.84
C GLY A 345 37.78 -42.65 11.08
N LEU A 346 36.88 -43.39 11.73
CA LEU A 346 35.55 -42.91 12.12
C LEU A 346 35.63 -41.78 13.16
N SER A 347 36.60 -41.81 14.07
CA SER A 347 36.80 -40.73 15.05
C SER A 347 37.27 -39.46 14.37
N LYS A 348 38.18 -39.56 13.39
CA LYS A 348 38.57 -38.43 12.52
C LYS A 348 37.39 -37.92 11.69
N GLU A 349 36.57 -38.82 11.13
CA GLU A 349 35.38 -38.47 10.37
C GLU A 349 34.30 -37.82 11.25
N ILE A 350 34.14 -38.27 12.50
CA ILE A 350 33.27 -37.64 13.49
C ILE A 350 33.83 -36.27 13.91
N ILE A 351 35.14 -36.11 14.08
CA ILE A 351 35.75 -34.81 14.36
C ILE A 351 35.58 -33.87 13.17
N ILE A 352 35.74 -34.35 11.93
CA ILE A 352 35.48 -33.59 10.71
C ILE A 352 34.00 -33.22 10.62
N MET A 353 33.08 -34.16 10.86
CA MET A 353 31.65 -33.90 10.84
C MET A 353 31.23 -32.96 11.97
N LYS A 354 31.83 -33.05 13.15
CA LYS A 354 31.53 -32.16 14.28
C LYS A 354 32.09 -30.76 14.03
N HIS A 355 33.27 -30.66 13.41
CA HIS A 355 33.82 -29.40 12.91
C HIS A 355 32.99 -28.84 11.74
N ASP A 356 32.47 -29.68 10.84
CA ASP A 356 31.58 -29.28 9.75
C ASP A 356 30.22 -28.86 10.28
N ASN A 357 29.73 -29.47 11.35
CA ASN A 357 28.46 -29.12 11.98
C ASN A 357 28.60 -27.86 12.85
N GLU A 358 29.72 -27.65 13.54
CA GLU A 358 30.07 -26.37 14.16
C GLU A 358 30.34 -25.27 13.12
N LEU A 359 30.90 -25.61 11.95
CA LEU A 359 30.94 -24.71 10.78
C LEU A 359 29.56 -24.52 10.16
N ARG A 360 28.60 -25.43 10.34
CA ARG A 360 27.23 -25.32 9.82
C ARG A 360 26.35 -24.45 10.70
N ASP A 361 26.53 -24.54 12.02
CA ASP A 361 25.94 -23.63 13.01
C ASP A 361 26.63 -22.25 12.99
N LYS A 362 27.90 -22.18 12.58
CA LYS A 362 28.58 -20.90 12.27
C LYS A 362 28.36 -20.43 10.82
N ARG A 363 27.87 -21.28 9.92
CA ARG A 363 27.31 -20.86 8.62
C ARG A 363 25.90 -20.33 8.91
N GLN A 364 25.85 -19.08 9.37
CA GLN A 364 25.01 -18.12 8.63
C GLN A 364 25.13 -18.50 7.15
N VAL A 365 24.01 -18.75 6.48
CA VAL A 365 23.97 -18.92 5.03
C VAL A 365 24.99 -17.95 4.46
N ASP A 366 26.05 -18.47 3.84
CA ASP A 366 27.12 -17.63 3.34
C ASP A 366 26.51 -16.81 2.21
N LEU A 367 26.04 -15.62 2.58
CA LEU A 367 25.46 -14.64 1.70
C LEU A 367 26.58 -13.90 0.96
N THR A 368 27.87 -14.15 1.20
CA THR A 368 28.96 -13.49 0.46
C THR A 368 28.90 -13.64 -1.07
N PRO A 369 28.24 -14.64 -1.69
CA PRO A 369 28.00 -14.65 -3.15
C PRO A 369 26.77 -13.81 -3.56
N LEU A 370 25.86 -13.56 -2.63
CA LEU A 370 24.65 -12.74 -2.79
C LEU A 370 24.88 -11.28 -2.38
N GLU A 371 25.79 -11.01 -1.45
CA GLU A 371 26.23 -9.68 -1.01
C GLU A 371 26.73 -8.82 -2.18
N PRO A 372 27.65 -9.26 -3.07
CA PRO A 372 28.05 -8.47 -4.22
C PRO A 372 26.94 -8.32 -5.26
N LYS A 373 25.95 -9.24 -5.29
CA LYS A 373 24.76 -9.10 -6.14
C LYS A 373 23.75 -8.11 -5.55
N ILE A 374 23.57 -8.11 -4.24
CA ILE A 374 22.72 -7.19 -3.50
C ILE A 374 23.36 -5.80 -3.51
N GLU A 375 24.67 -5.68 -3.29
CA GLU A 375 25.43 -4.45 -3.44
C GLU A 375 25.43 -3.97 -4.89
N GLY A 376 25.55 -4.86 -5.87
CA GLY A 376 25.45 -4.53 -7.29
C GLY A 376 24.06 -3.99 -7.66
N LEU A 377 22.99 -4.68 -7.25
CA LEU A 377 21.61 -4.23 -7.46
C LEU A 377 21.30 -2.95 -6.66
N SER A 378 21.84 -2.81 -5.45
CA SER A 378 21.65 -1.63 -4.62
C SER A 378 22.41 -0.43 -5.20
N ALA A 379 23.59 -0.64 -5.79
CA ALA A 379 24.33 0.37 -6.53
C ALA A 379 23.61 0.75 -7.83
N GLU A 380 23.03 -0.19 -8.57
CA GLU A 380 22.19 0.09 -9.74
C GLU A 380 20.92 0.87 -9.37
N ILE A 381 20.22 0.46 -8.31
CA ILE A 381 19.06 1.18 -7.80
C ILE A 381 19.46 2.60 -7.38
N THR A 382 20.58 2.75 -6.67
CA THR A 382 21.08 4.07 -6.27
C THR A 382 21.44 4.93 -7.48
N ALA A 383 22.09 4.36 -8.50
CA ALA A 383 22.40 5.07 -9.74
C ALA A 383 21.14 5.48 -10.53
N VAL A 384 20.11 4.64 -10.55
CA VAL A 384 18.81 4.96 -11.18
C VAL A 384 18.08 6.04 -10.39
N VAL A 385 18.08 5.98 -9.05
CA VAL A 385 17.50 7.01 -8.19
C VAL A 385 18.24 8.34 -8.37
N GLU A 386 19.58 8.34 -8.41
CA GLU A 386 20.35 9.55 -8.69
C GLU A 386 20.09 10.12 -10.10
N GLN A 387 19.92 9.26 -11.10
CA GLN A 387 19.52 9.71 -12.44
C GLN A 387 18.12 10.31 -12.44
N LEU A 388 17.19 9.72 -11.69
CA LEU A 388 15.83 10.22 -11.55
C LEU A 388 15.83 11.57 -10.80
N ASP A 389 16.60 11.72 -9.74
CA ASP A 389 16.75 12.96 -8.98
C ASP A 389 17.37 14.07 -9.85
N ARG A 390 18.39 13.74 -10.66
CA ARG A 390 18.98 14.69 -11.62
C ARG A 390 17.98 15.09 -12.70
N PHE A 391 17.18 14.14 -13.20
CA PHE A 391 16.14 14.42 -14.18
C PHE A 391 15.03 15.29 -13.60
N GLN A 392 14.59 15.00 -12.37
CA GLN A 392 13.62 15.82 -11.65
C GLN A 392 14.16 17.22 -11.36
N ALA A 393 15.43 17.35 -10.94
CA ALA A 393 16.07 18.64 -10.72
C ALA A 393 16.13 19.47 -12.02
N LEU A 394 16.51 18.84 -13.15
CA LEU A 394 16.49 19.51 -14.47
C LEU A 394 15.08 19.94 -14.88
N MET A 395 14.07 19.12 -14.63
CA MET A 395 12.68 19.49 -14.90
C MET A 395 12.20 20.65 -14.02
N VAL A 396 12.55 20.63 -12.73
CA VAL A 396 12.20 21.71 -11.80
C VAL A 396 12.90 23.00 -12.19
N ASP A 397 14.18 22.96 -12.57
CA ASP A 397 14.91 24.14 -13.03
C ASP A 397 14.34 24.69 -14.35
N GLN A 398 13.95 23.80 -15.27
CA GLN A 398 13.30 24.19 -16.51
C GLN A 398 11.95 24.87 -16.24
N LEU A 399 11.10 24.26 -15.40
CA LEU A 399 9.82 24.84 -14.98
C LEU A 399 10.02 26.20 -14.29
N ARG A 400 11.05 26.32 -13.45
CA ARG A 400 11.38 27.57 -12.75
C ARG A 400 11.81 28.66 -13.72
N SER A 401 12.63 28.32 -14.71
CA SER A 401 13.02 29.22 -15.80
C SER A 401 11.82 29.69 -16.62
N ASP A 402 10.92 28.76 -16.96
CA ASP A 402 9.71 29.08 -17.71
C ASP A 402 8.75 29.98 -16.91
N ILE A 403 8.60 29.75 -15.60
CA ILE A 403 7.83 30.63 -14.70
C ILE A 403 8.41 32.04 -14.67
N VAL A 404 9.73 32.19 -14.54
CA VAL A 404 10.39 33.51 -14.54
C VAL A 404 10.15 34.22 -15.88
N ARG A 405 10.35 33.52 -17.00
CA ARG A 405 10.13 34.07 -18.35
C ARG A 405 8.67 34.49 -18.56
N LEU A 406 7.71 33.71 -18.06
CA LEU A 406 6.29 34.06 -18.09
C LEU A 406 5.98 35.27 -17.22
N GLY A 407 6.60 35.38 -16.04
CA GLY A 407 6.48 36.53 -15.16
C GLY A 407 7.01 37.82 -15.79
N GLU A 408 8.16 37.77 -16.47
CA GLU A 408 8.72 38.91 -17.21
C GLU A 408 7.81 39.35 -18.37
N LYS A 409 7.26 38.39 -19.11
CA LYS A 409 6.28 38.69 -20.17
C LYS A 409 5.01 39.31 -19.62
N ALA A 410 4.48 38.79 -18.51
CA ALA A 410 3.31 39.34 -17.84
C ALA A 410 3.55 40.77 -17.38
N LYS A 411 4.72 41.06 -16.81
CA LYS A 411 5.11 42.41 -16.38
C LYS A 411 5.27 43.38 -17.56
N SER A 412 5.87 42.93 -18.66
CA SER A 412 5.96 43.73 -19.90
C SER A 412 4.58 44.08 -20.47
N LEU A 413 3.64 43.12 -20.42
CA LEU A 413 2.24 43.34 -20.77
C LEU A 413 1.56 44.35 -19.84
N GLU A 414 1.81 44.25 -18.54
CA GLU A 414 1.30 45.20 -17.54
C GLU A 414 1.84 46.62 -17.78
N ASP A 415 3.15 46.78 -17.98
CA ASP A 415 3.80 48.05 -18.27
C ASP A 415 3.26 48.67 -19.57
N TYR A 416 3.05 47.86 -20.61
CA TYR A 416 2.44 48.30 -21.87
C TYR A 416 0.99 48.76 -21.69
N LEU A 417 0.19 48.03 -20.90
CA LEU A 417 -1.18 48.39 -20.59
C LEU A 417 -1.25 49.70 -19.78
N ILE A 418 -0.34 49.90 -18.83
CA ILE A 418 -0.24 51.15 -18.05
C ILE A 418 0.18 52.31 -18.96
N ALA A 419 1.16 52.12 -19.83
CA ALA A 419 1.64 53.15 -20.75
C ALA A 419 0.54 53.57 -21.75
N THR A 420 -0.17 52.60 -22.32
CA THR A 420 -1.27 52.87 -23.27
C THR A 420 -2.48 53.52 -22.60
N THR A 421 -2.85 53.11 -21.39
CA THR A 421 -3.93 53.79 -20.62
C THR A 421 -3.53 55.20 -20.18
N SER A 422 -2.25 55.42 -19.85
CA SER A 422 -1.72 56.75 -19.50
C SER A 422 -1.65 57.68 -20.71
N ALA A 423 -1.18 57.20 -21.86
CA ALA A 423 -1.17 57.94 -23.12
C ALA A 423 -2.60 58.34 -23.56
N ARG A 424 -3.58 57.44 -23.37
CA ARG A 424 -4.99 57.71 -23.66
C ARG A 424 -5.59 58.82 -22.81
N LYS A 425 -5.14 58.96 -21.55
CA LYS A 425 -5.54 60.08 -20.66
C LYS A 425 -4.95 61.42 -21.08
N VAL A 426 -3.78 61.44 -21.74
CA VAL A 426 -3.14 62.67 -22.24
C VAL A 426 -3.80 63.15 -23.54
N VAL A 427 -4.19 62.22 -24.43
CA VAL A 427 -4.90 62.55 -25.67
C VAL A 427 -6.32 63.07 -25.41
N ASN A 428 -7.02 62.55 -24.39
CA ASN A 428 -8.35 63.05 -24.01
C ASN A 428 -8.32 64.39 -23.23
N LYS A 429 -7.14 64.95 -22.94
CA LYS A 429 -6.97 66.24 -22.24
C LYS A 429 -6.45 67.38 -23.14
N ARG A 430 -6.18 67.10 -24.41
CA ARG A 430 -6.00 68.11 -25.45
C ARG A 430 -7.27 68.19 -26.27
#